data_AF-A0A7R9M114-F1
#
_entry.id   AF-A0A7R9M114-F1
#
_cell.length_a   1.000
_cell.length_b   1.000
_cell.length_c   1.000
_cell.angle_alpha   90.00
_cell.angle_beta   90.00
_cell.angle_gamma   90.00
#
_symmetry.space_group_name_H-M   'P 1'
#
loop_
_entity.id
_entity.type
_entity.pdbx_description
1 polymer ?
#
loop_
_entity_poly.entity_id
_entity_poly.type
_entity_poly.pdbx_seq_one_letter_code
_entity_poly.pdbx_strand_id
1 'polypeptide(L)'
;MISAYHFIGHSLGNIIIRAALTRKHDFIERWKDKLHTFLSLSGPHLGLAYNNSGLVNMGLWFMQKWKKSGSLLQLAMKDSSDPRQTYLYRLSQESGLEYFKNILLCGSSQDHYVPIHSAHIELCNSSLNDTSPNGSYK
;
A
#
# COMPACT_ATOMS: atom_id res chain seq x y z
N MET A 1 22.86 4.67 23.39
CA MET A 1 21.95 5.66 22.78
C MET A 1 21.45 5.06 21.47
N ILE A 2 20.16 4.78 21.29
CA ILE A 2 19.66 4.19 20.03
C ILE A 2 19.81 5.25 18.94
N SER A 3 20.59 4.93 17.90
CA SER A 3 21.11 5.87 16.91
C SER A 3 20.29 6.00 15.63
N ALA A 4 19.43 5.02 15.32
CA ALA A 4 18.55 5.04 14.13
C ALA A 4 17.43 3.99 14.25
N TYR A 5 16.27 4.27 13.66
CA TYR A 5 15.16 3.31 13.54
C TYR A 5 15.05 2.82 12.10
N HIS A 6 14.98 1.50 11.94
CA HIS A 6 14.79 0.83 10.67
C HIS A 6 13.51 -0.02 10.75
N PHE A 7 12.64 0.12 9.77
CA PHE A 7 11.36 -0.57 9.70
C PHE A 7 11.40 -1.56 8.55
N ILE A 8 11.00 -2.80 8.83
CA ILE A 8 10.84 -3.85 7.82
C ILE A 8 9.36 -4.22 7.80
N GLY A 9 8.70 -3.93 6.69
CA GLY A 9 7.31 -4.28 6.46
C GLY A 9 7.21 -5.47 5.51
N HIS A 10 6.30 -6.41 5.81
CA HIS A 10 5.95 -7.50 4.90
C HIS A 10 4.44 -7.47 4.62
N SER A 11 4.05 -7.55 3.35
CA SER A 11 2.65 -7.56 2.91
C SER A 11 1.85 -6.40 3.54
N LEU A 12 0.69 -6.66 4.15
CA LEU A 12 -0.14 -5.66 4.85
C LEU A 12 0.62 -4.87 5.93
N GLY A 13 1.67 -5.45 6.53
CA GLY A 13 2.52 -4.76 7.52
C GLY A 13 3.11 -3.45 6.99
N ASN A 14 3.36 -3.38 5.68
CA ASN A 14 3.81 -2.14 5.02
C ASN A 14 2.78 -1.01 5.13
N ILE A 15 1.50 -1.33 4.93
CA ILE A 15 0.40 -0.37 5.02
C ILE A 15 0.19 0.05 6.48
N ILE A 16 0.34 -0.89 7.42
CA ILE A 16 0.27 -0.58 8.85
C ILE A 16 1.38 0.37 9.28
N ILE A 17 2.62 0.16 8.80
CA ILE A 17 3.74 1.08 9.07
C ILE A 17 3.42 2.47 8.53
N ARG A 18 3.02 2.58 7.25
CA ARG A 18 2.60 3.86 6.66
C ARG A 18 1.50 4.53 7.46
N ALA A 19 0.46 3.79 7.83
CA ALA A 19 -0.65 4.28 8.64
C ALA A 19 -0.23 4.74 10.03
N ALA A 20 0.75 4.08 10.66
CA ALA A 20 1.27 4.49 11.96
C ALA A 20 1.99 5.84 11.89
N LEU A 21 2.63 6.15 10.76
CA LEU A 21 3.33 7.42 10.54
C LEU A 21 2.39 8.61 10.40
N THR A 22 1.12 8.38 10.11
CA THR A 22 0.11 9.46 10.05
C THR A 22 -0.49 9.79 11.42
N ARG A 23 -0.16 9.02 12.46
CA ARG A 23 -0.77 9.20 13.79
C ARG A 23 0.00 10.20 14.64
N LYS A 24 -0.74 11.11 15.29
CA LYS A 24 -0.30 12.10 16.28
C LYS A 24 0.98 12.85 15.87
N HIS A 25 0.79 14.04 15.31
CA HIS A 25 1.84 14.97 14.90
C HIS A 25 3.02 15.04 15.89
N ASP A 26 2.74 15.20 17.20
CA ASP A 26 3.77 15.32 18.24
C ASP A 26 4.70 14.09 18.38
N PHE A 27 4.18 12.88 18.11
CA PHE A 27 4.99 11.68 18.14
C PHE A 27 5.98 11.68 16.98
N ILE A 28 5.49 11.97 15.77
CA ILE A 28 6.32 11.93 14.55
C ILE A 28 7.37 13.03 14.57
N GLU A 29 7.02 14.25 14.99
CA GLU A 29 7.97 15.35 15.14
C GLU A 29 9.15 14.98 16.05
N ARG A 30 8.92 14.16 17.09
CA ARG A 30 9.97 13.72 18.00
C ARG A 30 10.93 12.67 17.40
N TRP A 31 10.46 11.88 16.43
CA TRP A 31 11.18 10.70 15.95
C TRP A 31 11.58 10.74 14.49
N LYS A 32 11.02 11.64 13.66
CA LYS A 32 11.25 11.70 12.22
C LYS A 32 12.73 11.77 11.84
N ASP A 33 13.54 12.56 12.55
CA ASP A 33 14.98 12.69 12.27
C ASP A 33 15.79 11.43 12.57
N LYS A 34 15.20 10.46 13.27
CA LYS A 34 15.80 9.17 13.61
C LYS A 34 15.32 8.04 12.71
N LEU A 35 14.36 8.29 11.81
CA LEU A 35 13.87 7.29 10.85
C LEU A 35 14.88 7.17 9.71
N HIS A 36 15.47 5.98 9.56
CA HIS A 36 16.60 5.80 8.65
C HIS A 36 16.28 4.96 7.43
N THR A 37 15.72 3.76 7.63
CA THR A 37 15.41 2.85 6.53
C THR A 37 14.02 2.29 6.67
N PHE A 38 13.24 2.36 5.60
CA PHE A 38 12.04 1.56 5.42
C PHE A 38 12.30 0.52 4.32
N LEU A 39 12.33 -0.76 4.70
CA LEU A 39 12.42 -1.88 3.78
C LEU A 39 11.03 -2.50 3.63
N SER A 40 10.47 -2.40 2.43
CA SER A 40 9.18 -2.97 2.09
C SER A 40 9.35 -4.26 1.31
N LEU A 41 8.84 -5.36 1.87
CA LEU A 41 8.80 -6.67 1.23
C LEU A 41 7.35 -6.96 0.79
N SER A 42 7.13 -7.07 -0.52
CA SER A 42 5.82 -7.33 -1.14
C SER A 42 4.70 -6.44 -0.59
N GLY A 43 4.93 -5.14 -0.45
CA GLY A 43 3.93 -4.20 0.09
C GLY A 43 2.88 -3.81 -0.95
N PRO A 44 1.57 -4.03 -0.73
CA PRO A 44 0.53 -3.64 -1.68
C PRO A 44 0.24 -2.13 -1.63
N HIS A 45 1.25 -1.28 -1.89
CA HIS A 45 1.20 0.17 -1.67
C HIS A 45 0.20 0.89 -2.56
N LEU A 46 -0.04 0.37 -3.76
CA LEU A 46 -1.05 0.85 -4.72
C LEU A 46 -2.32 -0.02 -4.69
N GLY A 47 -2.44 -0.90 -3.70
CA GLY A 47 -3.54 -1.85 -3.60
C GLY A 47 -3.45 -3.00 -4.59
N LEU A 48 -4.57 -3.70 -4.75
CA LEU A 48 -4.69 -4.94 -5.51
C LEU A 48 -5.64 -4.82 -6.72
N ALA A 49 -6.09 -3.60 -7.04
CA ALA A 49 -7.13 -3.36 -8.04
C ALA A 49 -6.71 -3.81 -9.45
N TYR A 50 -5.45 -3.60 -9.83
CA TYR A 50 -4.89 -3.99 -11.13
C TYR A 50 -4.07 -5.29 -11.07
N ASN A 51 -4.55 -6.30 -10.34
CA ASN A 51 -3.88 -7.60 -10.34
C ASN A 51 -4.17 -8.38 -11.64
N ASN A 52 -3.11 -8.77 -12.35
CA ASN A 52 -3.19 -9.49 -13.63
C ASN A 52 -3.52 -10.99 -13.46
N SER A 53 -3.59 -11.51 -12.23
CA SER A 53 -3.91 -12.93 -11.99
C SER A 53 -5.39 -13.15 -11.71
N GLY A 54 -6.12 -13.67 -12.71
CA GLY A 54 -7.55 -13.97 -12.61
C GLY A 54 -7.90 -14.93 -11.46
N LEU A 55 -7.06 -15.93 -11.20
CA LEU A 55 -7.25 -16.90 -10.11
C LEU A 55 -7.07 -16.25 -8.72
N VAL A 56 -6.14 -15.31 -8.60
CA VAL A 56 -5.92 -14.56 -7.36
C VAL A 56 -7.03 -13.55 -7.14
N ASN A 57 -7.52 -12.90 -8.19
CA ASN A 57 -8.69 -12.02 -8.10
C ASN A 57 -9.93 -12.79 -7.62
N MET A 58 -10.15 -14.02 -8.11
CA MET A 58 -11.20 -14.91 -7.61
C MET A 58 -10.96 -15.32 -6.15
N GLY A 59 -9.74 -15.65 -5.77
CA GLY A 59 -9.37 -15.97 -4.39
C GLY A 59 -9.58 -14.80 -3.43
N LEU A 60 -9.20 -13.58 -3.82
CA LEU A 60 -9.43 -12.35 -3.06
C LEU A 60 -10.93 -12.07 -2.93
N TRP A 61 -11.72 -12.20 -4.00
CA TRP A 61 -13.16 -12.06 -3.94
C TRP A 61 -13.80 -13.08 -3.00
N PHE A 62 -13.37 -14.34 -3.07
CA PHE A 62 -13.84 -15.39 -2.17
C PHE A 62 -13.47 -15.08 -0.71
N MET A 63 -12.22 -14.70 -0.45
CA MET A 63 -11.76 -14.30 0.89
C MET A 63 -12.46 -13.06 1.41
N GLN A 64 -12.79 -12.07 0.59
CA GLN A 64 -13.59 -10.90 0.99
C GLN A 64 -15.02 -11.30 1.35
N LYS A 65 -15.60 -12.26 0.62
CA LYS A 65 -16.94 -12.77 0.88
C LYS A 65 -17.00 -13.65 2.14
N TRP A 66 -15.93 -14.40 2.42
CA TRP A 66 -15.83 -15.31 3.57
C TRP A 66 -15.30 -14.66 4.84
N LYS A 67 -14.23 -13.86 4.73
CA LYS A 67 -13.69 -13.03 5.81
C LYS A 67 -14.12 -11.59 5.51
N LYS A 68 -15.07 -11.06 6.29
CA LYS A 68 -15.47 -9.64 6.30
C LYS A 68 -14.34 -8.72 6.80
N SER A 69 -13.14 -8.85 6.25
CA SER A 69 -11.96 -8.11 6.67
C SER A 69 -11.97 -6.75 6.01
N GLY A 70 -12.15 -5.69 6.81
CA GLY A 70 -12.07 -4.31 6.34
C GLY A 70 -10.74 -4.01 5.64
N SER A 71 -9.62 -4.58 6.12
CA SER A 71 -8.32 -4.39 5.49
C SER A 71 -8.22 -4.99 4.09
N LEU A 72 -8.92 -6.10 3.80
CA LEU A 72 -8.93 -6.68 2.45
C LEU A 72 -9.76 -5.83 1.47
N LEU A 73 -10.83 -5.20 1.96
CA LEU A 73 -11.60 -4.23 1.17
C LEU A 73 -10.77 -2.98 0.88
N GLN A 74 -10.05 -2.46 1.89
CA GLN A 74 -9.16 -1.32 1.73
C GLN A 74 -8.02 -1.62 0.75
N LEU A 75 -7.38 -2.78 0.86
CA LEU A 75 -6.33 -3.20 -0.08
C LEU A 75 -6.85 -3.37 -1.51
N ALA A 76 -8.10 -3.79 -1.68
CA ALA A 76 -8.73 -3.88 -2.99
C ALA A 76 -9.30 -2.54 -3.49
N MET A 77 -9.17 -1.45 -2.72
CA MET A 77 -9.78 -0.15 -2.99
C MET A 77 -11.31 -0.22 -3.18
N LYS A 78 -11.98 -1.09 -2.41
CA LYS A 78 -13.43 -1.33 -2.45
C LYS A 78 -14.14 -0.94 -1.15
N ASP A 79 -13.46 -0.22 -0.26
CA ASP A 79 -14.01 0.29 0.99
C ASP A 79 -14.81 1.60 0.82
N SER A 80 -14.86 2.14 -0.40
CA SER A 80 -15.66 3.30 -0.81
C SER A 80 -16.15 3.15 -2.26
N SER A 81 -17.29 3.77 -2.60
CA SER A 81 -17.75 3.90 -3.99
C SER A 81 -17.01 5.00 -4.76
N ASP A 82 -16.57 6.05 -4.08
CA ASP A 82 -15.66 7.07 -4.63
C ASP A 82 -14.20 6.62 -4.43
N PRO A 83 -13.43 6.39 -5.51
CA PRO A 83 -12.02 6.00 -5.44
C PRO A 83 -11.16 6.94 -4.58
N ARG A 84 -11.46 8.24 -4.59
CA ARG A 84 -10.72 9.27 -3.83
C ARG A 84 -10.98 9.21 -2.33
N GLN A 85 -12.03 8.51 -1.91
CA GLN A 85 -12.37 8.31 -0.51
C GLN A 85 -11.91 6.95 0.03
N THR A 86 -11.37 6.08 -0.84
CA THR A 86 -10.78 4.81 -0.41
C THR A 86 -9.62 5.05 0.56
N TYR A 87 -9.43 4.14 1.51
CA TYR A 87 -8.40 4.30 2.54
C TYR A 87 -7.00 4.42 1.95
N LEU A 88 -6.65 3.56 0.97
CA LEU A 88 -5.32 3.62 0.34
C LEU A 88 -5.09 4.91 -0.44
N TYR A 89 -6.12 5.45 -1.11
CA TYR A 89 -6.00 6.75 -1.76
C TYR A 89 -5.72 7.84 -0.73
N ARG A 90 -6.50 7.92 0.35
CA ARG A 90 -6.28 8.92 1.41
C ARG A 90 -4.90 8.77 2.05
N LEU A 91 -4.47 7.54 2.35
CA LEU A 91 -3.14 7.26 2.89
C LEU A 91 -2.00 7.65 1.91
N SER A 92 -2.26 7.71 0.60
CA SER A 92 -1.27 8.21 -0.38
C SER A 92 -1.06 9.71 -0.29
N GLN A 93 -2.03 10.45 0.25
CA GLN A 93 -1.96 11.90 0.41
C GLN A 93 -1.32 12.33 1.74
N GLU A 94 -1.05 11.37 2.63
CA GLU A 94 -0.45 11.62 3.93
C GLU A 94 1.08 11.58 3.85
N SER A 95 1.71 12.42 4.65
CA SER A 95 3.15 12.35 4.91
C SER A 95 3.52 11.06 5.65
N GLY A 96 4.74 10.58 5.44
CA GLY A 96 5.29 9.46 6.19
C GLY A 96 6.55 8.87 5.58
N LEU A 97 6.50 8.60 4.28
CA LEU A 97 7.61 7.96 3.58
C LEU A 97 8.83 8.89 3.48
N GLU A 98 8.60 10.18 3.29
CA GLU A 98 9.63 11.22 3.21
C GLU A 98 10.45 11.39 4.50
N TYR A 99 9.96 10.86 5.63
CA TYR A 99 10.71 10.89 6.88
C TYR A 99 11.88 9.90 6.89
N PHE A 100 11.87 8.88 6.03
CA PHE A 100 12.96 7.91 5.95
C PHE A 100 14.06 8.39 5.01
N LYS A 101 15.31 8.26 5.46
CA LYS A 101 16.48 8.52 4.62
C LYS A 101 16.62 7.54 3.44
N ASN A 102 16.19 6.29 3.64
CA ASN A 102 16.26 5.24 2.63
C ASN A 102 14.92 4.50 2.55
N ILE A 103 14.42 4.32 1.34
CA ILE A 103 13.23 3.51 1.06
C ILE A 103 13.65 2.42 0.09
N LEU A 104 13.51 1.17 0.50
CA LEU A 104 13.78 0.01 -0.34
C LEU A 104 12.47 -0.71 -0.59
N LEU A 105 12.07 -0.80 -1.86
CA LEU A 105 10.84 -1.47 -2.28
C LEU A 105 11.21 -2.77 -2.98
N CYS A 106 10.95 -3.89 -2.33
CA CYS A 106 11.22 -5.22 -2.84
C CYS A 106 9.91 -5.92 -3.19
N GLY A 107 9.75 -6.26 -4.46
CA GLY A 107 8.68 -7.10 -4.98
C GLY A 107 9.26 -8.20 -5.85
N SER A 108 8.47 -9.23 -6.09
CA SER A 108 8.85 -10.38 -6.94
C SER A 108 7.77 -10.63 -7.97
N SER A 109 8.16 -10.90 -9.22
CA SER A 109 7.22 -11.32 -10.27
C SER A 109 6.60 -12.70 -10.00
N GLN A 110 7.19 -13.48 -9.10
CA GLN A 110 6.68 -14.76 -8.62
C GLN A 110 5.67 -14.59 -7.47
N ASP A 111 5.52 -13.38 -6.91
CA ASP A 111 4.45 -13.08 -5.96
C ASP A 111 3.13 -12.93 -6.73
N HIS A 112 2.26 -13.92 -6.59
CA HIS A 112 0.95 -13.91 -7.23
C HIS A 112 -0.09 -13.11 -6.45
N TYR A 113 0.17 -12.76 -5.18
CA TYR A 113 -0.77 -12.02 -4.33
C TYR A 113 -0.66 -10.52 -4.53
N VAL A 114 0.56 -9.98 -4.47
CA VAL A 114 0.81 -8.54 -4.60
C VAL A 114 1.39 -8.25 -5.98
N PRO A 115 0.68 -7.49 -6.84
CA PRO A 115 1.21 -7.11 -8.14
C PRO A 115 2.53 -6.35 -8.03
N ILE A 116 3.48 -6.66 -8.92
CA ILE A 116 4.83 -6.08 -8.89
C ILE A 116 4.81 -4.54 -8.88
N HIS A 117 3.98 -3.93 -9.71
CA HIS A 117 3.83 -2.47 -9.78
C HIS A 117 3.33 -1.87 -8.45
N SER A 118 2.47 -2.60 -7.71
CA SER A 118 2.00 -2.18 -6.39
C SER A 118 3.09 -2.30 -5.33
N ALA A 119 3.92 -3.36 -5.41
CA ALA A 119 5.11 -3.53 -4.56
C ALA A 119 6.15 -2.43 -4.76
N HIS A 120 6.31 -1.97 -6.00
CA HIS A 120 7.33 -0.98 -6.39
C HIS A 120 6.82 0.48 -6.41
N ILE A 121 5.53 0.71 -6.19
CA ILE A 121 4.91 2.05 -6.33
C ILE A 121 5.13 2.60 -7.75
N GLU A 122 4.80 1.77 -8.75
CA GLU A 122 4.95 2.09 -10.17
C GLU A 122 3.59 2.11 -10.88
N LEU A 123 3.49 2.95 -11.90
CA LEU A 123 2.36 2.92 -12.82
C LEU A 123 2.41 1.64 -13.65
N CYS A 124 1.25 1.06 -13.94
CA CYS A 124 1.15 -0.13 -14.78
C CYS A 124 0.34 0.14 -16.04
N ASN A 125 0.60 -0.61 -17.11
CA ASN A 125 -0.12 -0.47 -18.37
C ASN A 125 -1.63 -0.64 -18.21
N SER A 126 -2.06 -1.53 -17.30
CA SER A 126 -3.48 -1.73 -17.01
C SER A 126 -4.14 -0.47 -16.43
N SER A 127 -3.46 0.27 -15.55
CA SER A 127 -3.99 1.53 -15.01
C SER A 127 -3.90 2.68 -16.01
N LEU A 128 -2.83 2.73 -16.82
CA LEU A 128 -2.67 3.73 -17.86
C LEU A 128 -3.71 3.60 -18.99
N ASN A 129 -4.19 2.39 -19.25
CA ASN A 129 -5.18 2.14 -20.30
C ASN A 129 -6.62 1.99 -19.76
N ASP A 130 -6.85 2.16 -18.45
CA ASP A 130 -8.19 2.07 -17.88
C ASP A 130 -9.03 3.31 -18.25
N THR A 131 -10.03 3.10 -19.11
CA THR A 131 -11.01 4.12 -19.53
C THR A 131 -12.33 4.05 -18.74
N SER A 132 -12.40 3.19 -17.72
CA SER A 132 -13.57 3.12 -16.83
C SER A 132 -13.72 4.42 -16.04
N PRO A 133 -14.90 4.68 -15.44
CA PRO A 133 -15.08 5.81 -14.54
C PRO A 133 -14.07 5.84 -13.39
N ASN A 134 -13.53 4.69 -12.97
CA ASN A 134 -12.50 4.64 -11.93
C ASN A 134 -11.10 4.95 -12.48
N GLY A 135 -10.82 4.55 -13.73
CA GLY A 135 -9.56 4.82 -14.44
C GLY A 135 -9.41 6.26 -14.93
N SER A 136 -10.51 7.03 -15.00
CA SER A 136 -10.49 8.44 -15.39
C SER A 136 -10.08 9.40 -14.27
N TYR A 137 -9.91 8.93 -13.02
CA TYR A 137 -9.44 9.73 -11.88
C TYR A 137 -7.91 9.86 -11.78
N LYS A 138 -7.19 9.76 -12.91
CA LYS A 138 -5.74 9.96 -12.98
C LYS A 138 -5.32 11.35 -12.49
#